data_AF-A0A165JPX0-F1
#
_entry.id   AF-A0A165JPX0-F1
#
_cell.length_a   1.000
_cell.length_b   1.000
_cell.length_c   1.000
_cell.angle_alpha   90.00
_cell.angle_beta   90.00
_cell.angle_gamma   90.00
#
_symmetry.space_group_name_H-M   'P 1'
#
loop_
_entity.id
_entity.type
_entity.pdbx_description
1 polymer ?
#
loop_
_entity_poly.entity_id
_entity_poly.type
_entity_poly.pdbx_seq_one_letter_code
_entity_poly.pdbx_strand_id
1 'polypeptide(L)'
;MDWSRTLDSQRGRAVNPTTNAAWFGVLTRTAEETQVETKDFYASDEAAFTGGHGTRQRVIRARGKGVQHQQRSGDRETMTVLDTICADGRSLPPTVIYKGQHFLTSWKQNNPLGYSKKGWMTGTISIEWIKHFDAQTRETANGKAHMLLVDGHVTHYTCSFLEYAREHNIHVLCYPAHATHVYQGLNVALFGPLKTAYGQERDRWEREKHEKVSKKNFLKIYGRAHVRVMTPENVRAVFRASGSWPINPAAITPQMLAMSRETSWQAHMPLPQPTPVR
;
A
#
# COMPACT_ATOMS: atom_id res chain seq x y z
N MET A 1 3.77 -20.38 18.93
CA MET A 1 2.31 -20.11 18.89
C MET A 1 2.11 -18.95 17.94
N ASP A 2 1.62 -19.24 16.74
CA ASP A 2 1.34 -18.21 15.74
C ASP A 2 -0.15 -17.87 15.76
N TRP A 3 -0.46 -16.58 15.65
CA TRP A 3 -1.83 -16.11 15.55
C TRP A 3 -2.29 -16.22 14.09
N SER A 4 -3.42 -16.89 13.85
CA SER A 4 -4.05 -16.87 12.53
C SER A 4 -4.57 -15.46 12.22
N ARG A 5 -4.44 -15.04 10.96
CA ARG A 5 -5.07 -13.83 10.45
C ARG A 5 -6.33 -14.23 9.68
N THR A 6 -7.43 -13.53 9.89
CA THR A 6 -8.66 -13.75 9.12
C THR A 6 -8.42 -13.31 7.67
N LEU A 7 -8.74 -14.20 6.73
CA LEU A 7 -8.69 -13.94 5.29
C LEU A 7 -10.10 -14.17 4.73
N ASP A 8 -10.57 -13.26 3.88
CA ASP A 8 -11.85 -13.43 3.21
C ASP A 8 -11.85 -14.68 2.30
N SER A 9 -13.00 -15.36 2.20
CA SER A 9 -13.13 -16.61 1.44
C SER A 9 -12.80 -16.47 -0.05
N GLN A 10 -13.09 -15.32 -0.67
CA GLN A 10 -12.74 -15.07 -2.08
C GLN A 10 -11.23 -14.87 -2.23
N ARG A 11 -10.59 -14.22 -1.25
CA ARG A 11 -9.13 -14.06 -1.18
C ARG A 11 -8.40 -15.40 -1.00
N GLY A 12 -8.95 -16.30 -0.19
CA GLY A 12 -8.38 -17.65 0.02
C GLY A 12 -8.44 -18.54 -1.23
N ARG A 13 -9.45 -18.36 -2.10
CA ARG A 13 -9.58 -19.12 -3.35
C ARG A 13 -8.80 -18.54 -4.53
N ALA A 14 -8.63 -17.22 -4.54
CA ALA A 14 -7.96 -16.51 -5.63
C ALA A 14 -6.47 -16.84 -5.75
N VAL A 15 -5.82 -17.13 -4.64
CA VAL A 15 -4.38 -17.41 -4.57
C VAL A 15 -4.17 -18.93 -4.66
N ASN A 16 -3.73 -19.40 -5.83
CA ASN A 16 -3.44 -20.81 -6.09
C ASN A 16 -2.32 -20.93 -7.16
N PRO A 17 -1.72 -22.12 -7.35
CA PRO A 17 -0.63 -22.30 -8.32
C PRO A 17 -0.99 -21.90 -9.76
N THR A 18 -2.24 -22.11 -10.18
CA THR A 18 -2.71 -21.74 -11.52
C THR A 18 -2.76 -20.22 -11.68
N THR A 19 -3.34 -19.49 -10.72
CA THR A 19 -3.35 -18.02 -10.72
C THR A 19 -1.93 -17.46 -10.67
N ASN A 20 -1.04 -18.08 -9.87
CA ASN A 20 0.35 -17.67 -9.77
C ASN A 20 1.08 -17.79 -11.12
N ALA A 21 0.97 -18.95 -11.77
CA ALA A 21 1.56 -19.20 -13.08
C ALA A 21 0.97 -18.26 -14.15
N ALA A 22 -0.35 -18.02 -14.14
CA ALA A 22 -0.99 -17.12 -15.08
C ALA A 22 -0.55 -15.66 -14.89
N TRP A 23 -0.49 -15.18 -13.64
CA TRP A 23 -0.04 -13.83 -13.30
C TRP A 23 1.38 -13.57 -13.77
N PHE A 24 2.30 -14.45 -13.38
CA PHE A 24 3.70 -14.31 -13.77
C PHE A 24 3.91 -14.54 -15.26
N GLY A 25 3.11 -15.40 -15.91
CA GLY A 25 3.14 -15.55 -17.36
C GLY A 25 2.77 -14.27 -18.11
N VAL A 26 1.72 -13.56 -17.67
CA VAL A 26 1.34 -12.26 -18.25
C VAL A 26 2.40 -11.21 -17.96
N LEU A 27 2.87 -11.13 -16.71
CA LEU A 27 3.88 -10.15 -16.30
C LEU A 27 5.19 -10.31 -17.09
N THR A 28 5.71 -11.53 -17.20
CA THR A 28 6.92 -11.84 -17.98
C THR A 28 6.73 -11.50 -19.44
N ARG A 29 5.64 -11.98 -20.06
CA ARG A 29 5.36 -11.73 -21.48
C ARG A 29 5.30 -10.23 -21.78
N THR A 30 4.55 -9.46 -21.00
CA THR A 30 4.43 -8.01 -21.20
C THR A 30 5.76 -7.30 -20.96
N ALA A 31 6.54 -7.69 -19.94
CA ALA A 31 7.85 -7.10 -19.70
C ALA A 31 8.84 -7.37 -20.86
N GLU A 32 8.81 -8.57 -21.44
CA GLU A 32 9.64 -8.96 -22.59
C GLU A 32 9.20 -8.23 -23.87
N GLU A 33 7.90 -8.21 -24.18
CA GLU A 33 7.33 -7.52 -25.35
C GLU A 33 7.60 -6.02 -25.35
N THR A 34 7.55 -5.39 -24.17
CA THR A 34 7.77 -3.95 -24.02
C THR A 34 9.24 -3.58 -23.84
N GLN A 35 10.10 -4.56 -23.57
CA GLN A 35 11.50 -4.37 -23.20
C GLN A 35 11.66 -3.33 -22.06
N VAL A 36 10.73 -3.34 -21.11
CA VAL A 36 10.68 -2.35 -20.03
C VAL A 36 11.92 -2.46 -19.15
N GLU A 37 12.53 -1.31 -18.89
CA GLU A 37 13.70 -1.22 -18.03
C GLU A 37 13.30 -1.08 -16.56
N THR A 38 14.25 -1.38 -15.66
CA THR A 38 14.05 -1.23 -14.20
C THR A 38 13.62 0.19 -13.82
N LYS A 39 14.07 1.21 -14.56
CA LYS A 39 13.73 2.63 -14.34
C LYS A 39 12.34 3.03 -14.86
N ASP A 40 11.68 2.15 -15.61
CA ASP A 40 10.38 2.39 -16.26
C ASP A 40 9.29 1.41 -15.79
N PHE A 41 9.60 0.59 -14.77
CA PHE A 41 8.67 -0.33 -14.11
C PHE A 41 8.14 0.28 -12.81
N TYR A 42 6.82 0.47 -12.73
CA TYR A 42 6.15 1.12 -11.62
C TYR A 42 5.06 0.25 -11.00
N ALA A 43 4.78 0.48 -9.72
CA ALA A 43 3.61 -0.03 -9.01
C ALA A 43 2.95 1.11 -8.23
N SER A 44 1.63 1.14 -8.22
CA SER A 44 0.85 2.14 -7.49
C SER A 44 -0.30 1.51 -6.71
N ASP A 45 -0.65 2.12 -5.57
CA ASP A 45 -1.75 1.68 -4.72
C ASP A 45 -2.21 2.78 -3.75
N GLU A 46 -3.45 2.70 -3.29
CA GLU A 46 -4.01 3.62 -2.31
C GLU A 46 -3.92 3.13 -0.86
N ALA A 47 -3.50 4.02 0.02
CA ALA A 47 -3.60 3.85 1.46
C ALA A 47 -4.42 4.97 2.12
N ALA A 48 -5.32 4.54 3.00
CA ALA A 48 -6.08 5.41 3.89
C ALA A 48 -5.28 5.72 5.17
N PHE A 49 -5.14 7.00 5.49
CA PHE A 49 -4.53 7.52 6.72
C PHE A 49 -5.56 8.32 7.51
N THR A 50 -5.59 8.14 8.83
CA THR A 50 -6.56 8.82 9.69
C THR A 50 -5.87 9.67 10.74
N GLY A 51 -6.53 10.72 11.20
CA GLY A 51 -6.07 11.49 12.37
C GLY A 51 -6.15 10.67 13.67
N GLY A 52 -7.22 9.88 13.85
CA GLY A 52 -7.59 9.31 15.15
C GLY A 52 -6.98 7.95 15.53
N HIS A 53 -6.51 7.10 14.60
CA HIS A 53 -6.10 5.72 14.99
C HIS A 53 -4.71 5.64 15.62
N GLY A 54 -4.67 5.18 16.87
CA GLY A 54 -3.44 4.83 17.56
C GLY A 54 -3.04 3.38 17.36
N THR A 55 -1.80 3.14 16.99
CA THR A 55 -1.16 1.87 17.34
C THR A 55 -1.02 1.80 18.86
N ARG A 56 -1.41 0.67 19.47
CA ARG A 56 -1.15 0.41 20.89
C ARG A 56 0.35 0.55 21.14
N GLN A 57 0.74 1.41 22.09
CA GLN A 57 2.14 1.58 22.50
C GLN A 57 2.37 0.88 23.84
N ARG A 58 3.54 0.23 23.99
CA ARG A 58 3.98 -0.27 25.30
C ARG A 58 4.48 0.91 26.12
N VAL A 59 3.93 1.08 27.32
CA VAL A 59 4.31 2.12 28.27
C VAL A 59 4.95 1.47 29.49
N ILE A 60 6.11 1.97 29.92
CA ILE A 60 6.77 1.53 31.17
C ILE A 60 6.05 2.22 32.33
N ARG A 61 5.68 1.46 33.37
CA ARG A 61 4.94 1.98 34.55
C ARG A 61 5.54 1.52 35.88
N ALA A 62 5.27 2.30 36.92
CA ALA A 62 5.41 1.84 38.31
C ALA A 62 4.37 0.75 38.64
N ARG A 63 4.76 -0.21 39.49
CA ARG A 63 3.92 -1.34 39.91
C ARG A 63 2.66 -0.82 40.62
N GLY A 64 1.46 -1.25 40.18
CA GLY A 64 0.19 -1.01 40.88
C GLY A 64 -0.80 0.00 40.28
N LYS A 65 -0.43 0.80 39.26
CA LYS A 65 -1.41 1.71 38.60
C LYS A 65 -2.14 1.02 37.43
N GLY A 66 -3.47 1.16 37.33
CA GLY A 66 -4.34 0.55 36.32
C GLY A 66 -4.05 0.95 34.86
N VAL A 67 -4.87 0.45 33.91
CA VAL A 67 -4.72 0.73 32.47
C VAL A 67 -4.77 2.24 32.21
N GLN A 68 -3.72 2.78 31.59
CA GLN A 68 -3.68 4.19 31.17
C GLN A 68 -4.32 4.33 29.79
N HIS A 69 -5.29 5.23 29.69
CA HIS A 69 -5.99 5.51 28.44
C HIS A 69 -5.30 6.67 27.73
N GLN A 70 -4.94 6.47 26.47
CA GLN A 70 -4.49 7.58 25.63
C GLN A 70 -5.73 8.35 25.16
N GLN A 71 -5.91 9.59 25.62
CA GLN A 71 -6.95 10.47 25.07
C GLN A 71 -6.64 10.76 23.60
N ARG A 72 -7.64 10.60 22.73
CA ARG A 72 -7.54 10.82 21.28
C ARG A 72 -8.79 11.52 20.79
N SER A 73 -8.65 12.29 19.71
CA SER A 73 -9.80 12.90 19.02
C SER A 73 -10.63 11.80 18.36
N GLY A 74 -11.96 11.82 18.55
CA GLY A 74 -12.90 10.90 17.87
C GLY A 74 -13.13 11.21 16.38
N ASP A 75 -12.35 12.13 15.82
CA ASP A 75 -12.51 12.60 14.46
C ASP A 75 -12.02 11.54 13.46
N ARG A 76 -12.93 11.14 12.56
CA ARG A 76 -12.78 9.99 11.64
C ARG A 76 -12.43 10.41 10.23
N GLU A 77 -11.94 11.64 10.04
CA GLU A 77 -11.55 12.08 8.71
C GLU A 77 -10.34 11.29 8.21
N THR A 78 -10.54 10.65 7.06
CA THR A 78 -9.54 9.84 6.36
C THR A 78 -9.02 10.63 5.17
N MET A 79 -7.70 10.65 5.03
CA MET A 79 -6.99 11.13 3.85
C MET A 79 -6.54 9.90 3.07
N THR A 80 -6.87 9.87 1.79
CA THR A 80 -6.43 8.80 0.90
C THR A 80 -5.18 9.28 0.16
N VAL A 81 -4.13 8.49 0.22
CA VAL A 81 -2.87 8.77 -0.47
C VAL A 81 -2.61 7.65 -1.46
N LEU A 82 -2.29 8.02 -2.68
CA LEU A 82 -1.88 7.15 -3.76
C LEU A 82 -0.37 7.29 -3.90
N ASP A 83 0.35 6.23 -3.51
CA ASP A 83 1.81 6.17 -3.59
C ASP A 83 2.21 5.37 -4.83
N THR A 84 3.19 5.89 -5.57
CA THR A 84 3.74 5.21 -6.75
C THR A 84 5.23 5.01 -6.57
N ILE A 85 5.69 3.78 -6.74
CA ILE A 85 7.09 3.37 -6.60
C ILE A 85 7.64 2.81 -7.91
N CYS A 86 8.95 2.94 -8.11
CA CYS A 86 9.67 2.45 -9.27
C CYS A 86 10.63 1.32 -8.87
N ALA A 87 10.81 0.33 -9.74
CA ALA A 87 11.62 -0.84 -9.45
C ALA A 87 13.12 -0.52 -9.24
N ASP A 88 13.59 0.64 -9.70
CA ASP A 88 14.96 1.12 -9.43
C ASP A 88 15.19 1.66 -8.02
N GLY A 89 14.13 1.76 -7.21
CA GLY A 89 14.15 2.27 -5.84
C GLY A 89 13.58 3.67 -5.67
N ARG A 90 13.20 4.37 -6.74
CA ARG A 90 12.57 5.70 -6.62
C ARG A 90 11.12 5.58 -6.12
N SER A 91 10.64 6.62 -5.45
CA SER A 91 9.23 6.88 -5.22
C SER A 91 8.85 8.19 -5.92
N LEU A 92 7.70 8.21 -6.59
CA LEU A 92 7.17 9.46 -7.13
C LEU A 92 6.50 10.28 -6.01
N PRO A 93 6.43 11.62 -6.17
CA PRO A 93 5.55 12.46 -5.36
C PRO A 93 4.14 11.85 -5.19
N PRO A 94 3.68 11.64 -3.95
CA PRO A 94 2.41 10.97 -3.68
C PRO A 94 1.23 11.87 -4.03
N THR A 95 0.17 11.28 -4.57
CA THR A 95 -1.08 11.99 -4.86
C THR A 95 -2.03 11.87 -3.67
N VAL A 96 -2.55 12.99 -3.16
CA VAL A 96 -3.43 12.98 -1.98
C VAL A 96 -4.84 13.40 -2.36
N ILE A 97 -5.80 12.49 -2.17
CA ILE A 97 -7.21 12.72 -2.44
C ILE A 97 -7.88 13.15 -1.13
N TYR A 98 -8.20 14.43 -1.04
CA TYR A 98 -8.96 14.96 0.10
C TYR A 98 -10.45 14.69 -0.05
N LYS A 99 -11.10 14.30 1.05
CA LYS A 99 -12.55 14.33 1.14
C LYS A 99 -13.04 15.78 1.18
N GLY A 100 -13.84 16.24 0.22
CA GLY A 100 -14.33 17.61 0.21
C GLY A 100 -15.24 17.93 -0.98
N GLN A 101 -16.02 19.01 -0.88
CA GLN A 101 -16.85 19.50 -1.99
C GLN A 101 -16.18 20.62 -2.80
N HIS A 102 -15.16 21.27 -2.24
CA HIS A 102 -14.44 22.39 -2.86
C HIS A 102 -12.93 22.25 -2.62
N PHE A 103 -12.13 22.62 -3.63
CA PHE A 103 -10.68 22.74 -3.52
C PHE A 103 -10.32 23.93 -2.63
N LEU A 104 -9.56 23.72 -1.55
CA LEU A 104 -8.94 24.84 -0.83
C LEU A 104 -7.54 25.10 -1.37
N THR A 105 -7.23 26.36 -1.69
CA THR A 105 -5.91 26.80 -2.18
C THR A 105 -4.77 26.44 -1.23
N SER A 106 -5.05 26.32 0.07
CA SER A 106 -4.09 25.86 1.09
C SER A 106 -3.61 24.41 0.91
N TRP A 107 -4.25 23.62 0.03
CA TRP A 107 -3.86 22.25 -0.31
C TRP A 107 -2.79 22.18 -1.41
N LYS A 108 -2.45 23.31 -2.06
CA LYS A 108 -1.36 23.45 -3.06
C LYS A 108 0.07 23.35 -2.49
N GLN A 109 0.29 22.66 -1.36
CA GLN A 109 1.67 22.37 -0.91
C GLN A 109 2.26 21.25 -1.78
N ASN A 110 2.54 21.56 -3.06
CA ASN A 110 3.15 20.69 -4.07
C ASN A 110 2.43 19.36 -4.35
N ASN A 111 1.12 19.27 -4.09
CA ASN A 111 0.29 18.15 -4.52
C ASN A 111 -0.71 18.61 -5.60
N PRO A 112 -0.54 18.20 -6.87
CA PRO A 112 -1.32 18.77 -7.97
C PRO A 112 -2.70 18.15 -8.14
N LEU A 113 -3.05 17.06 -7.43
CA LEU A 113 -4.23 16.27 -7.74
C LEU A 113 -5.27 16.21 -6.61
N GLY A 114 -6.28 17.06 -6.75
CA GLY A 114 -7.68 16.66 -6.65
C GLY A 114 -8.30 16.43 -5.27
N TYR A 115 -9.62 16.64 -5.20
CA TYR A 115 -10.47 16.36 -4.05
C TYR A 115 -11.70 15.61 -4.55
N SER A 116 -12.31 14.76 -3.71
CA SER A 116 -13.55 14.08 -4.06
C SER A 116 -14.53 14.15 -2.90
N LYS A 117 -15.85 14.21 -3.20
CA LYS A 117 -16.88 14.32 -2.15
C LYS A 117 -16.76 13.22 -1.08
N LYS A 118 -16.27 12.05 -1.46
CA LYS A 118 -16.11 10.90 -0.57
C LYS A 118 -14.66 10.64 -0.11
N GLY A 119 -13.66 11.28 -0.72
CA GLY A 119 -12.24 11.05 -0.43
C GLY A 119 -11.65 9.79 -1.07
N TRP A 120 -12.30 9.25 -2.10
CA TRP A 120 -11.86 8.08 -2.86
C TRP A 120 -11.62 8.45 -4.33
N MET A 121 -10.92 7.59 -5.05
CA MET A 121 -10.74 7.73 -6.48
C MET A 121 -12.06 7.58 -7.24
N THR A 122 -12.25 8.44 -8.24
CA THR A 122 -13.34 8.38 -9.23
C THR A 122 -12.73 8.23 -10.62
N GLY A 123 -13.52 7.83 -11.63
CA GLY A 123 -13.00 7.70 -13.00
C GLY A 123 -12.40 9.00 -13.55
N THR A 124 -12.92 10.16 -13.13
CA THR A 124 -12.34 11.46 -13.47
C THR A 124 -10.98 11.71 -12.79
N ILE A 125 -10.85 11.32 -11.51
CA ILE A 125 -9.60 11.45 -10.76
C ILE A 125 -8.54 10.49 -11.29
N SER A 126 -8.92 9.28 -11.70
CA SER A 126 -7.96 8.32 -12.25
C SER A 126 -7.36 8.78 -13.59
N ILE A 127 -8.15 9.45 -14.45
CA ILE A 127 -7.65 10.05 -15.69
C ILE A 127 -6.66 11.19 -15.40
N GLU A 128 -6.99 12.08 -14.46
CA GLU A 128 -6.06 13.15 -14.07
C GLU A 128 -4.81 12.59 -13.38
N TRP A 129 -4.95 11.49 -12.65
CA TRP A 129 -3.82 10.79 -12.08
C TRP A 129 -2.89 10.17 -13.13
N ILE A 130 -3.40 9.45 -14.14
CA ILE A 130 -2.52 8.85 -15.15
C ILE A 130 -1.78 9.92 -15.97
N LYS A 131 -2.42 11.06 -16.26
CA LYS A 131 -1.77 12.23 -16.86
C LYS A 131 -0.63 12.77 -15.99
N HIS A 132 -0.86 12.85 -14.68
CA HIS A 132 0.16 13.30 -13.74
C HIS A 132 1.29 12.30 -13.57
N PHE A 133 0.99 11.00 -13.59
CA PHE A 133 1.98 9.93 -13.62
C PHE A 133 2.86 10.06 -14.86
N ASP A 134 2.27 10.15 -16.04
CA ASP A 134 2.97 10.34 -17.31
C ASP A 134 3.85 11.60 -17.29
N ALA A 135 3.32 12.74 -16.83
CA ALA A 135 4.09 13.96 -16.68
C ALA A 135 5.34 13.82 -15.80
N GLN A 136 5.33 12.93 -14.81
CA GLN A 136 6.46 12.67 -13.92
C GLN A 136 7.46 11.66 -14.45
N THR A 137 7.05 10.78 -15.38
CA THR A 137 7.85 9.63 -15.81
C THR A 137 8.28 9.73 -17.28
N ARG A 138 7.62 10.54 -18.11
CA ARG A 138 7.86 10.66 -19.55
C ARG A 138 9.30 11.01 -19.90
N GLU A 139 9.91 11.95 -19.17
CA GLU A 139 11.31 12.33 -19.39
C GLU A 139 12.27 11.18 -19.07
N THR A 140 11.99 10.41 -18.01
CA THR A 140 12.81 9.25 -17.65
C THR A 140 12.70 8.13 -18.69
N ALA A 141 11.50 7.90 -19.22
CA ALA A 141 11.28 6.87 -20.23
C ALA A 141 11.88 7.24 -21.58
N ASN A 142 12.00 8.53 -21.91
CA ASN A 142 12.62 8.99 -23.14
C ASN A 142 12.00 8.33 -24.39
N GLY A 143 10.67 8.26 -24.44
CA GLY A 143 9.89 7.64 -25.51
C GLY A 143 9.77 6.12 -25.45
N LYS A 144 10.37 5.45 -24.45
CA LYS A 144 10.20 4.01 -24.21
C LYS A 144 8.90 3.71 -23.47
N ALA A 145 8.54 2.43 -23.45
CA ALA A 145 7.36 1.95 -22.74
C ALA A 145 7.53 2.04 -21.22
N HIS A 146 6.45 2.41 -20.53
CA HIS A 146 6.34 2.26 -19.08
C HIS A 146 5.51 1.03 -18.77
N MET A 147 5.81 0.36 -17.67
CA MET A 147 4.90 -0.62 -17.09
C MET A 147 4.38 -0.12 -15.75
N LEU A 148 3.08 -0.25 -15.54
CA LEU A 148 2.38 0.22 -14.36
C LEU A 148 1.50 -0.88 -13.78
N LEU A 149 1.85 -1.37 -12.58
CA LEU A 149 1.07 -2.33 -11.83
C LEU A 149 0.06 -1.62 -10.91
N VAL A 150 -1.20 -1.99 -11.01
CA VAL A 150 -2.32 -1.41 -10.24
C VAL A 150 -3.27 -2.50 -9.75
N ASP A 151 -4.10 -2.18 -8.75
CA ASP A 151 -5.15 -3.10 -8.33
C ASP A 151 -6.31 -3.16 -9.35
N GLY A 152 -7.19 -4.15 -9.15
CA GLY A 152 -8.36 -4.37 -10.00
C GLY A 152 -9.56 -3.47 -9.65
N HIS A 153 -9.37 -2.25 -9.14
CA HIS A 153 -10.47 -1.32 -8.91
C HIS A 153 -10.95 -0.69 -10.22
N VAL A 154 -12.27 -0.52 -10.37
CA VAL A 154 -12.92 -0.09 -11.62
C VAL A 154 -12.39 1.22 -12.21
N THR A 155 -11.80 2.08 -11.38
CA THR A 155 -11.21 3.35 -11.82
C THR A 155 -9.91 3.18 -12.60
N HIS A 156 -9.21 2.05 -12.47
CA HIS A 156 -7.92 1.77 -13.11
C HIS A 156 -8.04 1.13 -14.50
N TYR A 157 -9.24 0.77 -14.94
CA TYR A 157 -9.46 0.13 -16.25
C TYR A 157 -10.69 0.69 -16.97
N THR A 158 -11.02 1.96 -16.73
CA THR A 158 -12.01 2.66 -17.56
C THR A 158 -11.46 2.84 -18.98
N CYS A 159 -12.35 2.94 -19.98
CA CYS A 159 -11.96 3.09 -21.39
C CYS A 159 -11.01 4.29 -21.57
N SER A 160 -11.40 5.46 -21.07
CA SER A 160 -10.60 6.68 -21.19
C SER A 160 -9.25 6.62 -20.47
N PHE A 161 -9.15 5.86 -19.38
CA PHE A 161 -7.88 5.64 -18.69
C PHE A 161 -6.94 4.79 -19.54
N LEU A 162 -7.45 3.68 -20.09
CA LEU A 162 -6.67 2.77 -20.93
C LEU A 162 -6.33 3.37 -22.31
N GLU A 163 -7.22 4.20 -22.87
CA GLU A 163 -6.96 4.97 -24.09
C GLU A 163 -5.78 5.91 -23.90
N TYR A 164 -5.79 6.71 -22.82
CA TYR A 164 -4.68 7.60 -22.50
C TYR A 164 -3.38 6.82 -22.30
N ALA A 165 -3.44 5.75 -21.51
CA ALA A 165 -2.27 4.91 -21.23
C ALA A 165 -1.67 4.33 -22.53
N ARG A 166 -2.51 3.80 -23.42
CA ARG A 166 -2.09 3.27 -24.72
C ARG A 166 -1.46 4.35 -25.61
N GLU A 167 -2.06 5.53 -25.68
CA GLU A 167 -1.54 6.66 -26.48
C GLU A 167 -0.15 7.13 -26.01
N HIS A 168 0.16 6.94 -24.73
CA HIS A 168 1.41 7.38 -24.11
C HIS A 168 2.37 6.22 -23.82
N ASN A 169 2.14 5.05 -24.43
CA ASN A 169 2.98 3.84 -24.28
C ASN A 169 3.12 3.35 -22.82
N ILE A 170 2.07 3.51 -22.03
CA ILE A 170 1.97 3.05 -20.65
C ILE A 170 1.18 1.74 -20.62
N HIS A 171 1.87 0.65 -20.29
CA HIS A 171 1.31 -0.69 -20.20
C HIS A 171 0.81 -0.93 -18.78
N VAL A 172 -0.51 -0.99 -18.63
CA VAL A 172 -1.17 -1.16 -17.33
C VAL A 172 -1.50 -2.62 -17.12
N LEU A 173 -0.99 -3.20 -16.03
CA LEU A 173 -1.32 -4.57 -15.60
C LEU A 173 -2.03 -4.53 -14.26
N CYS A 174 -3.22 -5.13 -14.22
CA CYS A 174 -3.98 -5.30 -12.99
C CYS A 174 -3.57 -6.60 -12.29
N TYR A 175 -3.35 -6.53 -10.97
CA TYR A 175 -3.16 -7.75 -10.17
C TYR A 175 -4.38 -8.69 -10.26
N PRO A 176 -4.18 -10.00 -10.07
CA PRO A 176 -5.30 -10.94 -10.02
C PRO A 176 -6.32 -10.54 -8.96
N ALA A 177 -7.60 -10.67 -9.30
CA ALA A 177 -8.70 -10.30 -8.41
C ALA A 177 -8.57 -11.01 -7.06
N HIS A 178 -8.85 -10.28 -5.97
CA HIS A 178 -8.76 -10.77 -4.59
C HIS A 178 -7.37 -11.27 -4.14
N ALA A 179 -6.30 -11.03 -4.91
CA ALA A 179 -4.95 -11.52 -4.60
C ALA A 179 -3.93 -10.40 -4.28
N THR A 180 -4.38 -9.17 -4.07
CA THR A 180 -3.52 -8.02 -3.74
C THR A 180 -2.70 -8.23 -2.46
N HIS A 181 -3.25 -8.94 -1.48
CA HIS A 181 -2.55 -9.31 -0.25
C HIS A 181 -1.31 -10.22 -0.46
N VAL A 182 -1.10 -10.71 -1.67
CA VAL A 182 0.06 -11.53 -2.08
C VAL A 182 0.89 -10.82 -3.14
N TYR A 183 0.26 -10.33 -4.21
CA TYR A 183 0.99 -9.80 -5.37
C TYR A 183 1.22 -8.28 -5.34
N GLN A 184 0.41 -7.50 -4.62
CA GLN A 184 0.59 -6.05 -4.52
C GLN A 184 1.62 -5.74 -3.43
N GLY A 185 2.88 -5.58 -3.82
CA GLY A 185 4.00 -5.38 -2.91
C GLY A 185 3.80 -4.20 -1.94
N LEU A 186 3.14 -3.12 -2.38
CA LEU A 186 2.81 -1.96 -1.54
C LEU A 186 2.04 -2.37 -0.27
N ASN A 187 1.05 -3.25 -0.42
CA ASN A 187 0.28 -3.81 0.69
C ASN A 187 1.10 -4.78 1.55
N VAL A 188 1.94 -5.59 0.91
CA VAL A 188 2.71 -6.66 1.58
C VAL A 188 3.82 -6.10 2.47
N ALA A 189 4.55 -5.10 1.97
CA ALA A 189 5.82 -4.71 2.58
C ALA A 189 5.95 -3.21 2.92
N LEU A 190 5.14 -2.30 2.33
CA LEU A 190 5.36 -0.86 2.47
C LEU A 190 4.37 -0.16 3.40
N PHE A 191 3.07 -0.43 3.24
CA PHE A 191 2.03 0.31 3.96
C PHE A 191 2.01 0.05 5.47
N GLY A 192 2.49 -1.10 5.93
CA GLY A 192 2.66 -1.38 7.37
C GLY A 192 3.69 -0.45 8.02
N PRO A 193 4.96 -0.44 7.55
CA PRO A 193 5.97 0.51 7.98
C PRO A 193 5.56 1.97 7.82
N LEU A 194 4.93 2.33 6.69
CA LEU A 194 4.49 3.69 6.40
C LEU A 194 3.42 4.19 7.38
N LYS A 195 2.41 3.38 7.67
CA LYS A 195 1.38 3.70 8.69
C LYS A 195 2.00 3.83 10.08
N THR A 196 3.01 3.04 10.40
CA THR A 196 3.74 3.13 11.66
C THR A 196 4.53 4.43 11.77
N ALA A 197 5.29 4.78 10.73
CA ALA A 197 6.04 6.04 10.67
C ALA A 197 5.12 7.26 10.71
N TYR A 198 4.00 7.22 9.98
CA TYR A 198 2.97 8.25 10.02
C TYR A 198 2.38 8.42 11.43
N GLY A 199 2.09 7.31 12.13
CA GLY A 199 1.63 7.36 13.52
C GLY A 199 2.64 8.06 14.44
N GLN A 200 3.93 7.82 14.26
CA GLN A 200 5.00 8.47 15.02
C GLN A 200 5.10 9.97 14.71
N GLU A 201 5.07 10.35 13.43
CA GLU A 201 5.12 11.76 13.02
C GLU A 201 3.88 12.54 13.45
N ARG A 202 2.70 11.92 13.41
CA ARG A 202 1.49 12.50 13.99
C ARG A 202 1.68 12.75 15.48
N ASP A 203 2.02 11.70 16.23
CA ASP A 203 2.11 11.79 17.69
C ASP A 203 3.17 12.85 18.09
N ARG A 204 4.24 12.99 17.29
CA ARG A 204 5.23 14.07 17.42
C ARG A 204 4.62 15.45 17.15
N TRP A 205 3.90 15.61 16.05
CA TRP A 205 3.23 16.87 15.69
C TRP A 205 2.28 17.35 16.78
N GLU A 206 1.43 16.45 17.29
CA GLU A 206 0.48 16.76 18.36
C GLU A 206 1.18 17.17 19.66
N ARG A 207 2.33 16.55 20.00
CA ARG A 207 3.12 16.94 21.18
C ARG A 207 3.82 18.29 21.02
N GLU A 208 4.39 18.56 19.86
CA GLU A 208 5.22 19.76 19.63
C GLU A 208 4.39 21.01 19.28
N LYS A 209 3.28 20.83 18.56
CA LYS A 209 2.45 21.93 18.05
C LYS A 209 1.12 22.08 18.77
N HIS A 210 0.73 21.10 19.59
CA HIS A 210 -0.60 21.04 20.21
C HIS A 210 -1.75 21.15 19.19
N GLU A 211 -1.50 20.73 17.96
CA GLU A 211 -2.45 20.74 16.85
C GLU A 211 -2.81 19.31 16.45
N LYS A 212 -4.11 19.06 16.19
CA LYS A 212 -4.58 17.80 15.63
C LYS A 212 -4.24 17.69 14.13
N VAL A 213 -4.19 16.47 13.62
CA VAL A 213 -4.13 16.25 12.16
C VAL A 213 -5.38 16.83 11.50
N SER A 214 -5.17 17.61 10.45
CA SER A 214 -6.18 18.18 9.58
C SER A 214 -5.65 18.21 8.14
N LYS A 215 -6.52 18.47 7.16
CA LYS A 215 -6.09 18.62 5.75
C LYS A 215 -5.00 19.68 5.53
N LYS A 216 -4.93 20.69 6.40
CA LYS A 216 -3.96 21.79 6.28
C LYS A 216 -2.53 21.38 6.66
N ASN A 217 -2.38 20.43 7.58
CA ASN A 217 -1.09 19.99 8.10
C ASN A 217 -0.76 18.54 7.71
N PHE A 218 -1.71 17.79 7.13
CA PHE A 218 -1.54 16.40 6.72
C PHE A 218 -0.30 16.18 5.85
N LEU A 219 -0.13 16.94 4.77
CA LEU A 219 1.02 16.77 3.86
C LEU A 219 2.36 16.97 4.58
N LYS A 220 2.44 17.87 5.57
CA LYS A 220 3.67 18.10 6.33
C LYS A 220 4.01 16.90 7.23
N ILE A 221 2.99 16.29 7.82
CA ILE A 221 3.14 15.11 8.68
C ILE A 221 3.44 13.88 7.82
N TYR A 222 2.63 13.66 6.79
CA TYR A 222 2.76 12.55 5.85
C TYR A 222 4.09 12.59 5.11
N GLY A 223 4.49 13.76 4.60
CA GLY A 223 5.75 13.91 3.85
C GLY A 223 6.98 13.47 4.64
N ARG A 224 7.00 13.72 5.96
CA ARG A 224 8.09 13.23 6.84
C ARG A 224 8.10 11.71 6.95
N ALA A 225 6.92 11.10 7.13
CA ALA A 225 6.78 9.65 7.19
C ALA A 225 7.13 8.98 5.84
N HIS A 226 6.68 9.59 4.74
CA HIS A 226 6.94 9.16 3.38
C HIS A 226 8.44 9.14 3.09
N VAL A 227 9.15 10.26 3.25
CA VAL A 227 10.61 10.33 3.03
C VAL A 227 11.37 9.35 3.91
N ARG A 228 10.92 9.12 5.14
CA ARG A 228 11.56 8.17 6.06
C ARG A 228 11.41 6.71 5.62
N VAL A 229 10.31 6.35 4.97
CA VAL A 229 10.00 4.93 4.63
C VAL A 229 10.30 4.62 3.16
N MET A 230 10.14 5.59 2.26
CA MET A 230 10.37 5.47 0.82
C MET A 230 11.86 5.55 0.47
N THR A 231 12.68 4.75 1.14
CA THR A 231 14.10 4.62 0.78
C THR A 231 14.26 3.65 -0.40
N PRO A 232 15.31 3.79 -1.22
CA PRO A 232 15.57 2.88 -2.33
C PRO A 232 15.63 1.40 -1.93
N GLU A 233 16.15 1.12 -0.74
CA GLU A 233 16.26 -0.24 -0.21
C GLU A 233 14.89 -0.85 0.09
N ASN A 234 14.01 -0.07 0.74
CA ASN A 234 12.64 -0.50 1.06
C ASN A 234 11.82 -0.66 -0.22
N VAL A 235 11.92 0.28 -1.15
CA VAL A 235 11.21 0.20 -2.43
C VAL A 235 11.64 -1.04 -3.22
N ARG A 236 12.94 -1.30 -3.36
CA ARG A 236 13.40 -2.52 -4.04
C ARG A 236 12.99 -3.79 -3.27
N ALA A 237 12.94 -3.74 -1.94
CA ALA A 237 12.45 -4.86 -1.12
C ALA A 237 10.97 -5.15 -1.37
N VAL A 238 10.16 -4.12 -1.64
CA VAL A 238 8.75 -4.28 -2.01
C VAL A 238 8.60 -5.13 -3.27
N PHE A 239 9.32 -4.79 -4.34
CA PHE A 239 9.28 -5.55 -5.59
C PHE A 239 9.81 -6.98 -5.45
N ARG A 240 10.87 -7.17 -4.65
CA ARG A 240 11.40 -8.52 -4.34
C ARG A 240 10.39 -9.36 -3.57
N ALA A 241 9.67 -8.77 -2.62
CA ALA A 241 8.71 -9.48 -1.78
C ALA A 241 7.49 -9.98 -2.58
N SER A 242 7.00 -9.20 -3.55
CA SER A 242 5.93 -9.63 -4.46
C SER A 242 6.44 -10.46 -5.65
N GLY A 243 7.76 -10.59 -5.81
CA GLY A 243 8.37 -11.24 -6.97
C GLY A 243 8.16 -10.49 -8.28
N SER A 244 7.71 -9.24 -8.26
CA SER A 244 7.38 -8.48 -9.47
C SER A 244 8.62 -7.89 -10.14
N TRP A 245 9.66 -7.56 -9.37
CA TRP A 245 10.95 -7.14 -9.95
C TRP A 245 12.16 -7.46 -9.04
N PRO A 246 13.20 -8.15 -9.55
CA PRO A 246 13.19 -8.96 -10.77
C PRO A 246 12.05 -9.98 -10.75
N ILE A 247 11.51 -10.32 -11.92
CA ILE A 247 10.36 -11.23 -12.01
C ILE A 247 10.78 -12.61 -11.48
N ASN A 248 10.18 -13.02 -10.37
CA ASN A 248 10.49 -14.27 -9.69
C ASN A 248 9.22 -14.92 -9.11
N PRO A 249 8.63 -15.89 -9.84
CA PRO A 249 7.45 -16.61 -9.36
C PRO A 249 7.66 -17.37 -8.04
N ALA A 250 8.91 -17.75 -7.72
CA ALA A 250 9.25 -18.49 -6.51
C ALA A 250 9.30 -17.59 -5.26
N ALA A 251 9.20 -16.26 -5.41
CA ALA A 251 8.99 -15.36 -4.28
C ALA A 251 7.66 -15.64 -3.57
N ILE A 252 6.68 -16.18 -4.29
CA ILE A 252 5.38 -16.57 -3.75
C ILE A 252 5.46 -18.04 -3.31
N THR A 253 5.64 -18.25 -2.01
CA THR A 253 5.82 -19.59 -1.45
C THR A 253 4.53 -20.42 -1.49
N PRO A 254 4.60 -21.76 -1.55
CA PRO A 254 3.41 -22.61 -1.46
C PRO A 254 2.56 -22.36 -0.21
N GLN A 255 3.17 -21.92 0.90
CA GLN A 255 2.49 -21.56 2.14
C GLN A 255 1.66 -20.28 1.98
N MET A 256 2.11 -19.32 1.16
CA MET A 256 1.34 -18.13 0.81
C MET A 256 0.18 -18.45 -0.14
N LEU A 257 0.31 -19.52 -0.94
CA LEU A 257 -0.75 -20.05 -1.79
C LEU A 257 -1.72 -20.99 -1.04
N ALA A 258 -1.35 -21.43 0.16
CA ALA A 258 -2.14 -22.39 0.93
C ALA A 258 -3.18 -21.67 1.80
N MET A 259 -4.45 -22.06 1.67
CA MET A 259 -5.43 -21.73 2.69
C MET A 259 -5.00 -22.33 4.03
N SER A 260 -5.14 -21.57 5.12
CA SER A 260 -4.97 -22.11 6.47
C SER A 260 -5.91 -23.32 6.64
N ARG A 261 -5.35 -24.52 6.81
CA ARG A 261 -6.15 -25.72 7.14
C ARG A 261 -6.64 -25.57 8.58
N GLU A 262 -7.95 -25.76 8.80
CA GLU A 262 -8.55 -25.77 10.16
C GLU A 262 -7.87 -26.78 11.10
N THR A 263 -7.24 -27.82 10.54
CA THR A 263 -6.56 -28.90 11.27
C THR A 263 -5.10 -28.62 11.63
N SER A 264 -4.62 -27.38 11.55
CA SER A 264 -3.24 -27.01 11.92
C SER A 264 -2.98 -26.94 13.44
N TRP A 265 -3.80 -27.61 14.26
CA TRP A 265 -3.50 -27.89 15.66
C TRP A 265 -2.78 -29.24 15.76
N GLN A 266 -1.44 -29.23 15.86
CA GLN A 266 -0.76 -30.33 16.54
C GLN A 266 -0.96 -30.14 18.04
N ALA A 267 -2.12 -30.55 18.55
CA ALA A 267 -2.30 -30.70 19.99
C ALA A 267 -1.47 -31.89 20.46
N HIS A 268 -0.28 -31.66 20.99
CA HIS A 268 0.36 -32.64 21.86
C HIS A 268 -0.35 -32.55 23.22
N MET A 269 -1.30 -33.45 23.45
CA MET A 269 -1.94 -33.67 24.75
C MET A 269 -2.02 -35.17 25.04
N PRO A 270 -1.89 -35.56 26.33
CA PRO A 270 -2.00 -34.70 27.51
C PRO A 270 -0.65 -34.15 27.99
N LEU A 271 -0.67 -32.87 28.37
CA LEU A 271 0.34 -32.27 29.25
C LEU A 271 0.37 -33.08 30.55
N PRO A 272 1.52 -33.61 30.98
CA PRO A 272 1.63 -34.28 32.27
C PRO A 272 1.23 -33.27 33.37
N GLN A 273 0.18 -33.60 34.12
CA GLN A 273 -0.21 -32.78 35.26
C GLN A 273 0.89 -32.86 36.32
N PRO A 274 1.35 -31.74 36.88
CA PRO A 274 2.26 -31.78 38.02
C PRO A 274 1.54 -32.46 39.19
N THR A 275 2.20 -33.47 39.76
CA THR A 275 1.72 -34.26 40.90
C THR A 275 1.33 -33.33 42.05
N PRO A 276 0.22 -33.59 42.78
CA PRO A 276 -0.14 -32.78 43.93
C PRO A 276 1.02 -32.77 44.94
N VAL A 277 1.52 -31.57 45.24
CA VAL A 277 2.48 -31.38 46.34
C VAL A 277 1.71 -31.66 47.62
N ARG A 278 2.22 -32.62 48.40
CA ARG A 278 1.72 -33.01 49.72
C ARG A 278 1.93 -31.90 50.75
#